data_AF-A0A162K0Q4-F1
#
_entry.id   AF-A0A162K0Q4-F1
#
_cell.length_a   1.000
_cell.length_b   1.000
_cell.length_c   1.000
_cell.angle_alpha   90.00
_cell.angle_beta   90.00
_cell.angle_gamma   90.00
#
_symmetry.space_group_name_H-M   'P 1'
#
loop_
_entity.id
_entity.type
_entity.pdbx_description
1 polymer ?
#
loop_
_entity_poly.entity_id
_entity_poly.type
_entity_poly.pdbx_seq_one_letter_code
_entity_poly.pdbx_strand_id
1 'polypeptide(L)'
;MAVELALTPDSRWDIETGGLVRAARDAGFTALGIPAGRVDSHAASTYGSAGLSCHELMALVVSDDEAATVASARELAAAAAVMGARWVTTVFQTGLHDGSARVIERCAAIFAEAGTGMAVEFSPLGR
;
A
#
# COMPACT_ATOMS: atom_id res chain seq x y z
N MET A 1 6.48 20.98 -10.34
CA MET A 1 5.74 19.70 -10.22
C MET A 1 4.31 20.04 -9.86
N ALA A 2 3.32 19.48 -10.56
CA ALA A 2 1.93 19.57 -10.11
C ALA A 2 1.75 18.66 -8.88
N VAL A 3 0.95 19.11 -7.92
CA VAL A 3 0.56 18.28 -6.76
C VAL A 3 -0.50 17.29 -7.23
N GLU A 4 -0.34 16.01 -6.90
CA GLU A 4 -1.35 14.98 -7.14
C GLU A 4 -2.29 14.87 -5.94
N LEU A 5 -3.60 14.79 -6.19
CA LEU A 5 -4.59 14.52 -5.16
C LEU A 5 -4.94 13.04 -5.20
N ALA A 6 -4.71 12.36 -4.08
CA ALA A 6 -4.95 10.93 -3.91
C ALA A 6 -5.93 10.67 -2.76
N LEU A 7 -6.73 9.62 -2.88
CA LEU A 7 -7.63 9.15 -1.82
C LEU A 7 -7.08 7.87 -1.18
N THR A 8 -6.82 7.89 0.12
CA THR A 8 -6.55 6.68 0.90
C THR A 8 -7.86 6.18 1.49
N PRO A 9 -8.34 4.97 1.13
CA PRO A 9 -9.57 4.45 1.71
C PRO A 9 -9.36 3.96 3.14
N ASP A 10 -10.37 4.16 3.97
CA ASP A 10 -10.42 3.54 5.29
C ASP A 10 -10.97 2.12 5.19
N SER A 11 -10.32 1.16 5.84
CA SER A 11 -10.75 -0.25 5.84
C SER A 11 -12.13 -0.47 6.47
N ARG A 12 -12.63 0.50 7.24
CA ARG A 12 -13.98 0.49 7.84
C ARG A 12 -15.08 0.87 6.86
N TRP A 13 -14.75 1.35 5.66
CA TRP A 13 -15.76 1.71 4.66
C TRP A 13 -16.37 0.47 4.01
N ASP A 14 -17.68 0.30 4.21
CA ASP A 14 -18.49 -0.73 3.55
C ASP A 14 -18.86 -0.29 2.13
N ILE A 15 -17.88 -0.39 1.23
CA ILE A 15 -18.03 -0.06 -0.19
C ILE A 15 -17.17 -0.97 -1.03
N GLU A 16 -17.78 -1.53 -2.09
CA GLU A 16 -17.08 -2.34 -3.08
C GLU A 16 -16.07 -1.52 -3.88
N THR A 17 -15.00 -2.15 -4.36
CA THR A 17 -13.90 -1.49 -5.10
C THR A 17 -14.40 -0.62 -6.25
N GLY A 18 -15.36 -1.11 -7.05
CA GLY A 18 -15.94 -0.32 -8.15
C GLY A 18 -16.75 0.89 -7.69
N GLY A 19 -17.41 0.81 -6.53
CA GLY A 19 -18.09 1.95 -5.92
C GLY A 19 -17.11 3.03 -5.46
N LEU A 20 -16.02 2.61 -4.83
CA LEU A 20 -14.96 3.51 -4.36
C LEU A 20 -14.23 4.19 -5.51
N VAL A 21 -13.88 3.45 -6.57
CA VAL A 21 -13.25 4.00 -7.79
C VAL A 21 -14.13 5.07 -8.42
N ARG A 22 -15.43 4.80 -8.56
CA ARG A 22 -16.37 5.80 -9.09
C ARG A 22 -16.43 7.04 -8.22
N ALA A 23 -16.55 6.87 -6.89
CA ALA A 23 -16.61 7.98 -5.96
C ALA A 23 -15.33 8.86 -6.00
N ALA A 24 -14.16 8.24 -6.04
CA ALA A 24 -12.88 8.94 -6.13
C ALA A 24 -12.78 9.75 -7.44
N ARG A 25 -13.11 9.14 -8.57
CA ARG A 25 -13.14 9.81 -9.88
C ARG A 25 -14.12 10.99 -9.88
N ASP A 26 -15.35 10.78 -9.42
CA ASP A 26 -16.40 11.81 -9.43
C ASP A 26 -16.06 12.97 -8.49
N ALA A 27 -15.26 12.73 -7.45
CA ALA A 27 -14.70 13.76 -6.57
C ALA A 27 -13.45 14.47 -7.13
N GLY A 28 -12.95 14.07 -8.30
CA GLY A 28 -11.81 14.71 -8.98
C GLY A 28 -10.43 14.22 -8.54
N PHE A 29 -10.33 13.09 -7.83
CA PHE A 29 -9.05 12.45 -7.55
C PHE A 29 -8.47 11.82 -8.82
N THR A 30 -7.14 11.78 -8.91
CA THR A 30 -6.40 11.09 -9.99
C THR A 30 -5.73 9.81 -9.52
N ALA A 31 -5.70 9.60 -8.20
CA ALA A 31 -5.12 8.41 -7.59
C ALA A 31 -5.96 7.90 -6.41
N LEU A 32 -5.92 6.59 -6.20
CA LEU A 32 -6.66 5.90 -5.15
C LEU A 32 -5.78 4.78 -4.56
N GLY A 33 -5.83 4.62 -3.24
CA GLY A 33 -5.15 3.55 -2.53
C GLY A 33 -6.01 2.29 -2.47
N ILE A 34 -5.41 1.13 -2.21
CA ILE A 34 -6.15 -0.13 -2.10
C ILE A 34 -5.65 -1.00 -0.94
N PRO A 35 -6.55 -1.62 -0.15
CA PRO A 35 -6.17 -2.68 0.78
C PRO A 35 -5.70 -3.93 0.02
N ALA A 36 -4.63 -4.58 0.49
CA ALA A 36 -4.06 -5.76 -0.18
C ALA A 36 -5.07 -6.89 -0.41
N GLY A 37 -5.99 -7.12 0.53
CA GLY A 37 -7.04 -8.14 0.40
C GLY A 37 -8.09 -7.87 -0.68
N ARG A 38 -8.05 -6.71 -1.35
CA ARG A 38 -8.95 -6.35 -2.47
C ARG A 38 -8.23 -6.31 -3.82
N VAL A 39 -6.96 -6.74 -3.86
CA VAL A 39 -6.16 -6.74 -5.10
C VAL A 39 -6.45 -7.98 -5.92
N ASP A 40 -6.91 -7.75 -7.14
CA ASP A 40 -6.97 -8.73 -8.20
C ASP A 40 -6.88 -8.05 -9.57
N SER A 41 -6.92 -8.82 -10.65
CA SER A 41 -6.90 -8.30 -12.02
C SER A 41 -8.15 -7.46 -12.36
N HIS A 42 -9.27 -7.71 -11.70
CA HIS A 42 -10.50 -6.96 -11.90
C HIS A 42 -10.39 -5.55 -11.29
N ALA A 43 -9.82 -5.44 -10.10
CA ALA A 43 -9.50 -4.16 -9.45
C ALA A 43 -8.55 -3.34 -10.32
N ALA A 44 -7.45 -3.93 -10.81
CA ALA A 44 -6.51 -3.25 -11.70
C ALA A 44 -7.19 -2.72 -12.98
N SER A 45 -8.02 -3.54 -13.62
CA SER A 45 -8.79 -3.13 -14.80
C SER A 45 -9.80 -2.00 -14.48
N THR A 46 -10.39 -2.03 -13.30
CA THR A 46 -11.37 -1.03 -12.84
C THR A 46 -10.71 0.33 -12.64
N TYR A 47 -9.51 0.36 -12.05
CA TYR A 47 -8.71 1.58 -11.88
C TYR A 47 -8.33 2.15 -13.25
N GLY A 48 -7.77 1.32 -14.13
CA GLY A 48 -7.36 1.75 -15.47
C GLY A 48 -8.52 2.31 -16.29
N SER A 49 -9.69 1.67 -16.24
CA SER A 49 -10.89 2.15 -16.96
C SER A 49 -11.45 3.47 -16.41
N ALA A 50 -11.16 3.78 -15.15
CA ALA A 50 -11.55 5.04 -14.52
C ALA A 50 -10.49 6.14 -14.67
N GLY A 51 -9.31 5.83 -15.22
CA GLY A 51 -8.19 6.76 -15.32
C GLY A 51 -7.50 7.06 -13.97
N LEU A 52 -7.67 6.20 -12.97
CA LEU A 52 -7.03 6.34 -11.66
C LEU A 52 -5.73 5.53 -11.59
N SER A 53 -4.70 6.12 -10.99
CA SER A 53 -3.49 5.40 -10.59
C SER A 53 -3.65 4.77 -9.20
N CYS A 54 -2.93 3.69 -8.92
CA CYS A 54 -2.81 3.16 -7.58
C CYS A 54 -1.63 3.85 -6.87
N HIS A 55 -1.87 4.84 -6.00
CA HIS A 55 -0.76 5.53 -5.34
C HIS A 55 -0.12 4.70 -4.23
N GLU A 56 -0.93 3.91 -3.50
CA GLU A 56 -0.44 3.07 -2.42
C GLU A 56 -1.21 1.75 -2.26
N LEU A 57 -0.49 0.76 -1.72
CA LEU A 57 -1.02 -0.51 -1.24
C LEU A 57 -0.91 -0.54 0.28
N MET A 58 -2.01 -0.83 0.98
CA MET A 58 -2.07 -0.86 2.44
C MET A 58 -2.18 -2.30 2.97
N ALA A 59 -1.49 -2.67 4.05
CA ALA A 59 -0.27 -2.06 4.59
C ALA A 59 0.63 -3.21 5.05
N LEU A 60 1.95 -3.01 5.00
CA LEU A 60 2.90 -3.87 5.70
C LEU A 60 2.90 -3.49 7.18
N VAL A 61 2.70 -4.46 8.06
CA VAL A 61 2.88 -4.28 9.51
C VAL A 61 4.18 -4.96 9.91
N VAL A 62 5.18 -4.16 10.28
CA VAL A 62 6.46 -4.65 10.80
C VAL A 62 6.29 -5.03 12.27
N SER A 63 6.67 -6.25 12.62
CA SER A 63 6.60 -6.79 13.97
C SER A 63 7.91 -7.49 14.35
N ASP A 64 7.99 -7.98 15.58
CA ASP A 64 9.15 -8.75 16.07
C ASP A 64 9.29 -10.12 15.37
N ASP A 65 8.24 -10.58 14.67
CA ASP A 65 8.31 -11.77 13.82
C ASP A 65 8.84 -11.37 12.42
N GLU A 66 10.17 -11.46 12.27
CA GLU A 66 10.84 -11.19 10.99
C GLU A 66 10.32 -12.11 9.88
N ALA A 67 10.07 -13.39 10.16
CA ALA A 67 9.68 -14.35 9.14
C ALA A 67 8.29 -14.03 8.58
N ALA A 68 7.33 -13.73 9.47
CA ALA A 68 5.99 -13.28 9.08
C ALA A 68 6.03 -11.93 8.34
N THR A 69 6.84 -10.98 8.82
CA THR A 69 6.99 -9.66 8.19
C THR A 69 7.53 -9.79 6.76
N VAL A 70 8.58 -10.59 6.56
CA VAL A 70 9.18 -10.82 5.23
C VAL A 70 8.23 -11.59 4.30
N ALA A 71 7.46 -12.55 4.81
CA ALA A 71 6.44 -13.25 4.02
C ALA A 71 5.36 -12.27 3.54
N SER A 72 4.84 -11.43 4.45
CA SER A 72 3.86 -10.39 4.11
C SER A 72 4.41 -9.39 3.10
N ALA A 73 5.68 -8.98 3.22
CA ALA A 73 6.31 -8.09 2.24
C ALA A 73 6.35 -8.70 0.82
N ARG A 74 6.55 -10.02 0.69
CA ARG A 74 6.53 -10.70 -0.61
C ARG A 74 5.13 -10.74 -1.22
N GLU A 75 4.12 -11.01 -0.41
CA GLU A 75 2.72 -11.00 -0.85
C GLU A 75 2.31 -9.59 -1.31
N LEU A 76 2.68 -8.57 -0.54
CA LEU A 76 2.44 -7.17 -0.88
C LEU A 76 3.20 -6.74 -2.13
N ALA A 77 4.43 -7.21 -2.34
CA ALA A 77 5.19 -6.93 -3.56
C ALA A 77 4.50 -7.52 -4.80
N ALA A 78 3.96 -8.73 -4.71
CA ALA A 78 3.18 -9.33 -5.78
C ALA A 78 1.88 -8.55 -6.06
N ALA A 79 1.16 -8.14 -5.02
CA ALA A 79 -0.04 -7.33 -5.15
C ALA A 79 0.26 -5.93 -5.73
N ALA A 80 1.36 -5.29 -5.30
CA ALA A 80 1.81 -4.01 -5.82
C ALA A 80 2.13 -4.09 -7.33
N ALA A 81 2.76 -5.19 -7.77
CA ALA A 81 3.03 -5.43 -9.19
C ALA A 81 1.74 -5.58 -10.01
N VAL A 82 0.69 -6.23 -9.47
CA VAL A 82 -0.63 -6.33 -10.15
C VAL A 82 -1.27 -4.96 -10.33
N MET A 83 -1.21 -4.10 -9.32
CA MET A 83 -1.84 -2.78 -9.36
C MET A 83 -0.97 -1.69 -10.00
N GLY A 84 0.33 -1.94 -10.16
CA GLY A 84 1.31 -0.89 -10.48
C GLY A 84 1.43 0.14 -9.34
N ALA A 85 1.29 -0.29 -8.09
CA ALA A 85 1.28 0.61 -6.93
C ALA A 85 2.64 1.27 -6.72
N ARG A 86 2.66 2.60 -6.57
CA ARG A 86 3.91 3.35 -6.36
C ARG A 86 4.55 3.06 -4.99
N TRP A 87 3.72 2.90 -3.97
CA TRP A 87 4.16 2.72 -2.59
C TRP A 87 3.44 1.55 -1.92
N VAL A 88 4.12 0.88 -1.01
CA VAL A 88 3.51 0.05 0.03
C VAL A 88 3.62 0.80 1.36
N THR A 89 2.47 1.11 1.96
CA THR A 89 2.38 1.80 3.24
C THR A 89 2.81 0.84 4.34
N THR A 90 3.75 1.28 5.18
CA THR A 90 4.41 0.43 6.18
C THR A 90 4.28 1.09 7.55
N VAL A 91 3.76 0.33 8.51
CA VAL A 91 3.59 0.73 9.92
C VAL A 91 4.30 -0.25 10.84
N PHE A 92 4.51 0.15 12.09
CA PHE A 92 5.16 -0.66 13.11
C PHE A 92 4.15 -1.08 14.19
N GLN A 93 4.16 -2.36 14.54
CA GLN A 93 3.35 -2.90 15.65
C GLN A 93 3.96 -2.53 17.01
N THR A 94 5.29 -2.49 17.07
CA THR A 94 6.12 -2.21 18.24
C THR A 94 7.12 -1.12 17.90
N GLY A 95 7.59 -0.40 18.94
CA GLY A 95 8.59 0.64 18.77
C GLY A 95 9.87 0.12 18.09
N LEU A 96 10.44 0.96 17.22
CA LEU A 96 11.71 0.66 16.56
C LEU A 96 12.83 0.40 17.57
N HIS A 97 13.63 -0.62 17.29
CA HIS A 97 14.85 -0.96 18.03
C HIS A 97 15.98 -1.30 17.05
N ASP A 98 17.21 -1.50 17.56
CA ASP A 98 18.40 -1.74 16.72
C ASP A 98 18.26 -2.94 15.78
N GLY A 99 17.42 -3.91 16.14
CA GLY A 99 17.11 -5.08 15.31
C GLY A 99 16.15 -4.82 14.15
N SER A 100 15.35 -3.74 14.21
CA SER A 100 14.33 -3.43 13.20
C SER A 100 14.96 -3.02 11.86
N ALA A 101 16.14 -2.40 11.88
CA ALA A 101 16.81 -1.88 10.68
C ALA A 101 17.00 -2.98 9.61
N ARG A 102 17.46 -4.16 10.01
CA ARG A 102 17.70 -5.28 9.09
C ARG A 102 16.41 -5.76 8.41
N VAL A 103 15.31 -5.82 9.16
CA VAL A 103 14.01 -6.27 8.63
C VAL A 103 13.46 -5.24 7.65
N ILE A 104 13.57 -3.95 7.99
CA ILE A 104 13.16 -2.81 7.15
C ILE A 104 13.95 -2.81 5.83
N GLU A 105 15.28 -2.94 5.89
CA GLU A 105 16.13 -3.02 4.69
C GLU A 105 15.74 -4.20 3.79
N ARG A 106 15.48 -5.37 4.39
CA ARG A 106 15.07 -6.56 3.65
C ARG A 106 13.70 -6.39 2.97
N CYS A 107 12.73 -5.78 3.65
CA CYS A 107 11.42 -5.50 3.06
C CYS A 107 11.53 -4.45 1.95
N ALA A 108 12.30 -3.39 2.16
CA ALA A 108 12.57 -2.36 1.14
C ALA A 108 13.20 -2.96 -0.13
N ALA A 109 14.15 -3.90 0.03
CA ALA A 109 14.76 -4.59 -1.10
C ALA A 109 13.73 -5.42 -1.90
N ILE A 110 12.84 -6.15 -1.21
CA ILE A 110 11.76 -6.93 -1.84
C ILE A 110 10.83 -6.01 -2.65
N PHE A 111 10.46 -4.85 -2.11
CA PHE A 111 9.64 -3.88 -2.81
C PHE A 111 10.37 -3.26 -4.01
N ALA A 112 11.65 -2.90 -3.84
CA ALA A 112 12.46 -2.36 -4.93
C ALA A 112 12.61 -3.33 -6.10
N GLU A 113 12.80 -4.64 -5.82
CA GLU A 113 12.83 -5.69 -6.84
C GLU A 113 11.50 -5.79 -7.63
N ALA A 114 10.37 -5.49 -6.98
CA ALA A 114 9.05 -5.43 -7.61
C ALA A 114 8.74 -4.07 -8.28
N GLY A 115 9.66 -3.10 -8.22
CA GLY A 115 9.48 -1.77 -8.79
C GLY A 115 8.55 -0.85 -7.97
N THR A 116 8.32 -1.17 -6.69
CA THR A 116 7.51 -0.34 -5.77
C THR A 116 8.37 0.18 -4.62
N GLY A 117 8.00 1.33 -4.05
CA GLY A 117 8.70 1.91 -2.91
C GLY A 117 8.07 1.51 -1.58
N MET A 118 8.84 1.62 -0.50
CA MET A 118 8.33 1.49 0.87
C MET A 118 8.06 2.89 1.45
N ALA A 119 6.81 3.17 1.81
CA ALA A 119 6.42 4.42 2.47
C ALA A 119 6.17 4.16 3.95
N VAL A 120 6.98 4.75 4.83
CA VAL A 120 6.90 4.51 6.27
C VAL A 120 6.00 5.56 6.94
N GLU A 121 4.99 5.08 7.66
CA GLU A 121 4.11 5.90 8.49
C GLU A 121 4.52 5.75 9.96
N PHE A 122 5.03 6.85 10.55
CA PHE A 122 5.37 6.90 11.97
C PHE A 122 4.14 7.28 12.80
N SER A 123 3.80 6.44 13.78
CA SER A 123 2.71 6.75 14.69
C SER A 123 3.04 7.99 15.55
N PRO A 124 2.09 8.92 15.76
CA PRO A 124 2.27 10.00 16.72
C PRO A 124 2.44 9.48 18.16
N LEU A 125 2.17 8.20 18.41
CA LEU A 125 2.35 7.55 19.70
C LEU A 125 3.78 7.04 19.94
N GLY A 126 4.71 7.24 19.00
CA GLY A 126 6.10 6.77 19.13
C GLY A 126 6.23 5.25 19.17
N ARG A 127 5.25 4.55 18.58
CA ARG A 127 5.25 3.11 18.34
C ARG A 127 5.66 2.85 16.91
#